data_AF-A0A948KP94-F1
#
_entry.id   AF-A0A948KP94-F1
#
_cell.length_a   1.000
_cell.length_b   1.000
_cell.length_c   1.000
_cell.angle_alpha   90.00
_cell.angle_beta   90.00
_cell.angle_gamma   90.00
#
_symmetry.space_group_name_H-M   'P 1'
#
loop_
_entity.id
_entity.type
_entity.pdbx_description
1 polymer ?
#
loop_
_entity_poly.entity_id
_entity_poly.type
_entity_poly.pdbx_seq_one_letter_code
_entity_poly.pdbx_strand_id
1 'polypeptide(L)'
;MMRRLTSLILWLIILLGIVLRMVDVGIPDFSTDEAQFALGASAAQPPIGMALFAFSQAIFGPSILAARSVSILLGIASVILLFFIARTFLTKDSSLLVAALAGIFPTHILFSRLAYLSIPLCFAWLLVLLTFLKAQKDTRWLIPLFLASVFATFIKTQGLLLPLLLLFGTILPLRKSKLSIVNCQLSIVLALSLIPIGLYIVTNPGILATLLLYGGNMYGLSNFIDRIVTLISLWWGLLPVLLIFGFVSITHAREVPWPVWILIGIGTFIGLLLGPAHQYYTTYLVFWTIPNALLILK
;
A
#
# COMPACT_ATOMS: atom_id res chain seq x y z
N MET A 1 34.07 -10.36 6.77
CA MET A 1 34.04 -9.87 5.39
C MET A 1 32.71 -10.16 4.69
N MET A 2 32.23 -11.41 4.67
CA MET A 2 30.98 -11.80 3.97
C MET A 2 29.75 -10.96 4.33
N ARG A 3 29.46 -10.71 5.62
CA ARG A 3 28.31 -9.87 6.03
C ARG A 3 28.31 -8.46 5.42
N ARG A 4 29.51 -7.85 5.30
CA ARG A 4 29.65 -6.51 4.69
C ARG A 4 29.35 -6.56 3.18
N LEU A 5 29.83 -7.60 2.50
CA LEU A 5 29.57 -7.81 1.08
C LEU A 5 28.08 -8.03 0.80
N THR A 6 27.41 -8.87 1.60
CA THR A 6 25.95 -9.08 1.50
C THR A 6 25.18 -7.77 1.68
N SER A 7 25.53 -6.97 2.70
CA SER A 7 24.85 -5.69 2.92
C SER A 7 25.05 -4.73 1.75
N LEU A 8 26.27 -4.65 1.20
CA LEU A 8 26.58 -3.83 0.04
C LEU A 8 25.74 -4.24 -1.18
N ILE A 9 25.64 -5.54 -1.48
CA ILE A 9 24.83 -6.06 -2.59
C ILE A 9 23.37 -5.66 -2.41
N LEU A 10 22.80 -5.80 -1.21
CA LEU A 10 21.41 -5.42 -0.96
C LEU A 10 21.17 -3.92 -1.14
N TRP A 11 22.12 -3.06 -0.74
CA TRP A 11 22.04 -1.62 -1.00
C TRP A 11 22.10 -1.30 -2.49
N LEU A 12 22.94 -1.99 -3.26
CA LEU A 12 23.00 -1.83 -4.72
C LEU A 12 21.67 -2.24 -5.39
N ILE A 13 21.01 -3.28 -4.89
CA ILE A 13 19.68 -3.69 -5.37
C ILE A 13 18.63 -2.62 -5.08
N ILE A 14 18.64 -2.03 -3.87
CA ILE A 14 17.74 -0.93 -3.52
C ILE A 14 17.99 0.27 -4.44
N LEU A 15 19.26 0.64 -4.66
CA LEU A 15 19.64 1.74 -5.54
C LEU A 15 19.20 1.50 -6.98
N LEU A 16 19.39 0.29 -7.50
CA LEU A 16 18.88 -0.12 -8.81
C LEU A 16 17.36 0.07 -8.87
N GLY A 17 16.64 -0.37 -7.84
CA GLY A 17 15.20 -0.16 -7.72
C GLY A 17 14.80 1.31 -7.78
N ILE A 18 15.55 2.21 -7.13
CA ILE A 18 15.31 3.66 -7.20
C ILE A 18 15.51 4.17 -8.63
N VAL A 19 16.64 3.81 -9.27
CA VAL A 19 16.95 4.22 -10.66
C VAL A 19 15.86 3.75 -11.63
N LEU A 20 15.41 2.49 -11.52
CA LEU A 20 14.37 1.93 -12.40
C LEU A 20 13.03 2.66 -12.31
N ARG A 21 12.73 3.35 -11.19
CA ARG A 21 11.52 4.18 -11.04
C ARG A 21 11.65 5.54 -11.72
N MET A 22 12.86 5.95 -12.09
CA MET A 22 13.15 7.23 -12.74
C MET A 22 13.38 7.08 -14.26
N VAL A 23 13.44 5.85 -14.77
CA VAL A 23 13.59 5.55 -16.21
C VAL A 23 12.25 5.76 -16.92
N ASP A 24 12.30 6.38 -18.10
CA ASP A 24 11.16 6.57 -19.01
C ASP A 24 9.89 7.08 -18.31
N VAL A 25 10.03 8.06 -17.43
CA VAL A 25 8.88 8.63 -16.68
C VAL A 25 8.02 9.52 -17.58
N GLY A 26 8.59 10.07 -18.65
CA GLY A 26 7.86 10.89 -19.62
C GLY A 26 7.06 10.10 -20.64
N ILE A 27 7.18 8.76 -20.69
CA ILE A 27 6.61 7.91 -21.75
C ILE A 27 5.94 6.68 -21.12
N PRO A 28 4.73 6.28 -21.55
CA PRO A 28 3.88 6.94 -22.56
C PRO A 28 3.17 8.18 -22.00
N ASP A 29 2.37 8.85 -22.85
CA ASP A 29 1.38 9.85 -22.44
C ASP A 29 0.44 9.30 -21.35
N PHE A 30 -0.34 10.19 -20.72
CA PHE A 30 -1.29 9.76 -19.71
C PHE A 30 -2.31 8.77 -20.26
N SER A 31 -2.45 7.65 -19.55
CA SER A 31 -3.63 6.81 -19.64
C SER A 31 -4.86 7.55 -19.09
N THR A 32 -6.08 7.08 -19.41
CA THR A 32 -7.33 7.75 -19.01
C THR A 32 -7.42 8.00 -17.50
N ASP A 33 -7.08 7.01 -16.68
CA ASP A 33 -7.08 7.13 -15.22
C ASP A 33 -5.98 8.08 -14.72
N GLU A 34 -4.78 8.03 -15.29
CA GLU A 34 -3.70 8.96 -14.93
C GLU A 34 -4.08 10.40 -15.23
N ALA A 35 -4.66 10.67 -16.40
CA ALA A 35 -5.14 11.99 -16.77
C ALA A 35 -6.22 12.47 -15.80
N GLN A 36 -7.16 11.59 -15.42
CA GLN A 36 -8.21 11.92 -14.46
C GLN A 36 -7.62 12.38 -13.12
N PHE A 37 -6.65 11.64 -12.57
CA PHE A 37 -6.04 11.97 -11.28
C PHE A 37 -5.09 13.17 -11.36
N ALA A 38 -4.31 13.27 -12.42
CA ALA A 38 -3.33 14.34 -12.62
C ALA A 38 -4.01 15.69 -12.88
N LEU A 39 -5.13 15.71 -13.62
CA LEU A 39 -5.85 16.93 -13.99
C LEU A 39 -6.95 17.29 -12.98
N GLY A 40 -7.12 16.49 -11.91
CA GLY A 40 -8.15 16.72 -10.89
C GLY A 40 -9.58 16.62 -11.42
N ALA A 41 -9.79 15.83 -12.48
CA ALA A 41 -11.12 15.59 -12.99
C ALA A 41 -11.97 14.87 -11.93
N SER A 42 -13.25 15.23 -11.86
CA SER A 42 -14.16 14.69 -10.86
C SER A 42 -14.11 13.17 -10.84
N ALA A 43 -13.77 12.62 -9.67
CA ALA A 43 -13.71 11.19 -9.42
C ALA A 43 -14.43 10.93 -8.10
N ALA A 44 -15.04 9.75 -7.96
CA ALA A 44 -15.57 9.29 -6.69
C ALA A 44 -14.45 8.85 -5.73
N GLN A 45 -13.46 9.71 -5.52
CA GLN A 45 -12.30 9.51 -4.68
C GLN A 45 -12.13 10.69 -3.73
N PRO A 46 -11.64 10.45 -2.50
CA PRO A 46 -11.29 11.52 -1.59
C PRO A 46 -10.19 12.44 -2.16
N PRO A 47 -10.13 13.70 -1.71
CA PRO A 47 -9.44 14.76 -2.45
C PRO A 47 -7.91 14.74 -2.32
N ILE A 48 -7.34 14.22 -1.23
CA ILE A 48 -5.91 14.40 -0.95
C ILE A 48 -5.05 13.69 -2.00
N GLY A 49 -5.46 12.52 -2.47
CA GLY A 49 -4.72 11.78 -3.49
C GLY A 49 -4.48 12.59 -4.77
N MET A 50 -5.54 13.21 -5.30
CA MET A 50 -5.46 14.08 -6.48
C MET A 50 -4.78 15.41 -6.17
N ALA A 51 -5.00 15.97 -4.98
CA ALA A 51 -4.36 17.21 -4.54
C ALA A 51 -2.83 17.09 -4.48
N LEU A 52 -2.27 15.92 -4.17
CA LEU A 52 -0.82 15.70 -4.22
C LEU A 52 -0.26 15.88 -5.63
N PHE A 53 -0.93 15.33 -6.66
CA PHE A 53 -0.52 15.50 -8.05
C PHE A 53 -0.68 16.94 -8.53
N ALA A 54 -1.79 17.58 -8.20
CA ALA A 54 -2.06 18.98 -8.53
C ALA A 54 -1.03 19.92 -7.88
N PHE A 55 -0.67 19.67 -6.61
CA PHE A 55 0.35 20.43 -5.89
C PHE A 55 1.72 20.32 -6.56
N SER A 56 2.11 19.12 -6.99
CA SER A 56 3.37 18.93 -7.72
C SER A 56 3.38 19.69 -9.05
N GLN A 57 2.29 19.63 -9.81
CA GLN A 57 2.16 20.40 -11.07
C GLN A 57 2.10 21.91 -10.84
N ALA A 58 1.56 22.37 -9.72
CA ALA A 58 1.56 23.79 -9.38
C ALA A 58 2.99 24.33 -9.12
N ILE A 59 3.89 23.49 -8.58
CA ILE A 59 5.29 23.86 -8.31
C ILE A 59 6.16 23.72 -9.55
N PHE A 60 6.06 22.59 -10.25
CA PHE A 60 6.99 22.22 -11.33
C PHE A 60 6.41 22.45 -12.74
N GLY A 61 5.18 22.94 -12.85
CA GLY A 61 4.46 23.15 -14.10
C GLY A 61 3.60 21.95 -14.54
N PRO A 62 2.64 22.16 -15.46
CA PRO A 62 1.70 21.15 -15.93
C PRO A 62 2.38 20.15 -16.88
N SER A 63 3.19 19.25 -16.33
CA SER A 63 3.93 18.23 -17.07
C SER A 63 3.67 16.83 -16.54
N ILE A 64 3.82 15.84 -17.42
CA ILE A 64 3.74 14.41 -17.07
C ILE A 64 4.76 14.06 -15.97
N LEU A 65 5.97 14.60 -16.08
CA LEU A 65 7.04 14.41 -15.09
C LEU A 65 6.63 14.96 -13.72
N ALA A 66 6.06 16.17 -13.66
CA ALA A 66 5.60 16.77 -12.41
C ALA A 66 4.53 15.90 -11.74
N ALA A 67 3.52 15.44 -12.48
CA ALA A 67 2.48 14.55 -11.94
C ALA A 67 3.06 13.22 -11.42
N ARG A 68 3.87 12.54 -12.23
CA ARG A 68 4.43 11.21 -11.91
C ARG A 68 5.49 11.26 -10.80
N SER A 69 6.15 12.40 -10.58
CA SER A 69 7.15 12.56 -9.51
C SER A 69 6.59 12.24 -8.11
N VAL A 70 5.31 12.52 -7.85
CA VAL A 70 4.65 12.17 -6.59
C VAL A 70 4.64 10.66 -6.37
N SER A 71 4.18 9.90 -7.37
CA SER A 71 4.18 8.42 -7.30
C SER A 71 5.59 7.87 -7.18
N ILE A 72 6.57 8.45 -7.85
CA ILE A 72 7.98 8.02 -7.76
C ILE A 72 8.50 8.20 -6.33
N LEU A 73 8.34 9.39 -5.77
CA LEU A 73 8.79 9.71 -4.42
C LEU A 73 8.11 8.84 -3.36
N LEU A 74 6.79 8.68 -3.45
CA LEU A 74 6.03 7.84 -2.52
C LEU A 74 6.32 6.34 -2.73
N GLY A 75 6.63 5.93 -3.96
CA GLY A 75 7.08 4.58 -4.27
C GLY A 75 8.45 4.27 -3.66
N ILE A 76 9.41 5.19 -3.73
CA ILE A 76 10.72 5.07 -3.07
C ILE A 76 10.53 5.05 -1.55
N ALA A 77 9.72 5.97 -1.00
CA ALA A 77 9.43 6.03 0.42
C ALA A 77 8.74 4.74 0.93
N SER A 78 7.92 4.09 0.13
CA SER A 78 7.29 2.80 0.46
C SER A 78 8.32 1.69 0.69
N VAL A 79 9.40 1.65 -0.10
CA VAL A 79 10.51 0.69 0.10
C VAL A 79 11.20 0.93 1.44
N ILE A 80 11.41 2.21 1.79
CA ILE A 80 11.99 2.61 3.08
C ILE A 80 11.07 2.24 4.25
N LEU A 81 9.76 2.43 4.10
CA LEU A 81 8.80 2.04 5.14
C LEU A 81 8.75 0.52 5.34
N LEU A 82 8.84 -0.27 4.27
CA LEU A 82 8.93 -1.73 4.37
C LEU A 82 10.17 -2.17 5.15
N PHE A 83 11.32 -1.52 4.95
CA PHE A 83 12.50 -1.73 5.80
C PHE A 83 12.16 -1.49 7.27
N PHE A 84 11.58 -0.34 7.61
CA PHE A 84 11.28 0.01 9.00
C PHE A 84 10.22 -0.89 9.65
N ILE A 85 9.20 -1.30 8.90
CA ILE A 85 8.20 -2.28 9.37
C ILE A 85 8.89 -3.61 9.66
N ALA A 86 9.68 -4.14 8.72
CA ALA A 86 10.43 -5.37 8.92
C ALA A 86 11.39 -5.27 10.12
N ARG A 87 12.04 -4.11 10.36
CA ARG A 87 12.93 -3.89 11.51
C ARG A 87 12.22 -4.00 12.86
N THR A 88 10.90 -3.96 12.90
CA THR A 88 10.14 -4.12 14.16
C THR A 88 10.10 -5.56 14.66
N PHE A 89 10.35 -6.56 13.80
CA PHE A 89 10.31 -7.99 14.13
C PHE A 89 11.41 -8.86 13.49
N LEU A 90 12.20 -8.34 12.53
CA LEU A 90 13.34 -9.04 11.92
C LEU A 90 14.69 -8.39 12.30
N THR A 91 15.79 -9.07 11.97
CA THR A 91 17.15 -8.51 12.10
C THR A 91 17.41 -7.41 11.06
N LYS A 92 18.50 -6.64 11.23
CA LYS A 92 18.82 -5.52 10.31
C LYS A 92 19.03 -6.03 8.88
N ASP A 93 19.79 -7.11 8.75
CA ASP A 93 20.15 -7.68 7.44
C ASP A 93 18.91 -8.29 6.77
N SER A 94 18.06 -8.98 7.54
CA SER A 94 16.77 -9.50 7.06
C SER A 94 15.83 -8.39 6.59
N SER A 95 15.75 -7.26 7.30
CA SER A 95 14.93 -6.12 6.86
C SER A 95 15.51 -5.44 5.62
N LEU A 96 16.84 -5.41 5.47
CA LEU A 96 17.48 -4.92 4.26
C LEU A 96 17.15 -5.80 3.06
N LEU A 97 17.05 -7.13 3.25
CA LEU A 97 16.57 -8.06 2.24
C LEU A 97 15.11 -7.77 1.84
N VAL A 98 14.20 -7.54 2.79
CA VAL A 98 12.81 -7.12 2.50
C VAL A 98 12.80 -5.86 1.61
N ALA A 99 13.59 -4.86 1.97
CA ALA A 99 13.68 -3.61 1.22
C ALA A 99 14.30 -3.81 -0.18
N ALA A 100 15.32 -4.66 -0.31
CA ALA A 100 15.91 -5.01 -1.60
C ALA A 100 14.89 -5.68 -2.52
N LEU A 101 14.17 -6.70 -2.01
CA LEU A 101 13.09 -7.37 -2.76
C LEU A 101 11.97 -6.39 -3.17
N ALA A 102 11.58 -5.47 -2.29
CA ALA A 102 10.62 -4.42 -2.60
C ALA A 102 11.15 -3.40 -3.62
N GLY A 103 12.44 -3.11 -3.56
CA GLY A 103 13.14 -2.24 -4.49
C GLY A 103 13.02 -2.73 -5.92
N ILE A 104 13.14 -4.04 -6.15
CA ILE A 104 13.05 -4.66 -7.48
C ILE A 104 11.69 -5.30 -7.79
N PHE A 105 10.65 -5.01 -7.00
CA PHE A 105 9.32 -5.60 -7.23
C PHE A 105 8.68 -5.00 -8.51
N PRO A 106 8.49 -5.78 -9.59
CA PRO A 106 8.21 -5.24 -10.93
C PRO A 106 6.98 -4.36 -11.01
N THR A 107 5.83 -4.81 -10.48
CA THR A 107 4.58 -4.02 -10.55
C THR A 107 4.67 -2.76 -9.70
N HIS A 108 5.33 -2.82 -8.54
CA HIS A 108 5.54 -1.64 -7.72
C HIS A 108 6.48 -0.62 -8.41
N ILE A 109 7.50 -1.06 -9.16
CA ILE A 109 8.30 -0.15 -10.00
C ILE A 109 7.41 0.44 -11.09
N LEU A 110 6.76 -0.40 -11.89
CA LEU A 110 5.95 -0.01 -13.04
C LEU A 110 4.91 1.05 -12.66
N PHE A 111 4.12 0.79 -11.62
CA PHE A 111 3.05 1.70 -11.22
C PHE A 111 3.55 2.91 -10.43
N SER A 112 4.72 2.84 -9.79
CA SER A 112 5.33 4.05 -9.19
C SER A 112 5.78 5.08 -10.22
N ARG A 113 5.97 4.66 -11.48
CA ARG A 113 6.27 5.57 -12.59
C ARG A 113 5.04 6.27 -13.15
N LEU A 114 3.84 5.89 -12.72
CA LEU A 114 2.57 6.36 -13.28
C LEU A 114 1.79 7.15 -12.23
N ALA A 115 0.95 8.10 -12.67
CA ALA A 115 0.19 8.98 -11.78
C ALA A 115 -1.08 8.32 -11.18
N TYR A 116 -0.97 7.06 -10.72
CA TYR A 116 -2.06 6.34 -10.09
C TYR A 116 -2.13 6.56 -8.58
N LEU A 117 -3.35 6.66 -8.04
CA LEU A 117 -3.61 6.74 -6.59
C LEU A 117 -3.16 5.49 -5.80
N SER A 118 -2.88 4.38 -6.48
CA SER A 118 -2.50 3.13 -5.81
C SER A 118 -1.14 3.20 -5.11
N ILE A 119 -0.19 3.97 -5.64
CA ILE A 119 1.13 4.12 -5.00
C ILE A 119 1.07 5.05 -3.77
N PRO A 120 0.44 6.25 -3.85
CA PRO A 120 0.15 7.03 -2.65
C PRO A 120 -0.59 6.24 -1.57
N LEU A 121 -1.55 5.39 -1.97
CA LEU A 121 -2.28 4.56 -1.01
C LEU A 121 -1.39 3.48 -0.39
N CYS A 122 -0.56 2.83 -1.20
CA CYS A 122 0.41 1.84 -0.72
C CYS A 122 1.33 2.44 0.35
N PHE A 123 1.87 3.63 0.06
CA PHE A 123 2.66 4.40 1.01
C PHE A 123 1.87 4.72 2.29
N ALA A 124 0.65 5.24 2.16
CA ALA A 124 -0.18 5.63 3.30
C ALA A 124 -0.52 4.44 4.21
N TRP A 125 -0.82 3.26 3.64
CA TRP A 125 -1.03 2.04 4.41
C TRP A 125 0.23 1.57 5.15
N LEU A 126 1.39 1.64 4.52
CA LEU A 126 2.66 1.33 5.19
C LEU A 126 2.93 2.31 6.35
N LEU A 127 2.60 3.59 6.16
CA LEU A 127 2.73 4.60 7.20
C LEU A 127 1.79 4.33 8.38
N VAL A 128 0.53 3.98 8.11
CA VAL A 128 -0.45 3.54 9.13
C VAL A 128 0.06 2.32 9.88
N LEU A 129 0.55 1.29 9.17
CA LEU A 129 1.05 0.08 9.81
C LEU A 129 2.27 0.37 10.68
N LEU A 130 3.24 1.15 10.19
CA LEU A 130 4.44 1.50 10.94
C LEU A 130 4.10 2.29 12.21
N THR A 131 3.26 3.33 12.08
CA THR A 131 2.84 4.15 13.22
C THR A 131 2.01 3.34 14.23
N PHE A 132 1.18 2.41 13.77
CA PHE A 132 0.45 1.48 14.63
C PHE A 132 1.40 0.58 15.44
N LEU A 133 2.36 -0.07 14.78
CA LEU A 133 3.36 -0.92 15.42
C LEU A 133 4.22 -0.16 16.45
N LYS A 134 4.49 1.13 16.20
CA LYS A 134 5.17 2.01 17.15
C LYS A 134 4.27 2.42 18.31
N ALA A 135 3.01 2.76 18.04
CA ALA A 135 2.02 3.15 19.05
C ALA A 135 1.67 2.02 20.03
N GLN A 136 1.80 0.76 19.62
CA GLN A 136 1.72 -0.39 20.52
C GLN A 136 2.79 -0.39 21.62
N LYS A 137 3.93 0.28 21.40
CA LYS A 137 5.08 0.31 22.31
C LYS A 137 5.27 1.67 22.99
N ASP A 138 4.81 2.75 22.36
CA ASP A 138 5.04 4.13 22.83
C ASP A 138 3.85 5.02 22.43
N THR A 139 3.15 5.57 23.43
CA THR A 139 1.92 6.36 23.25
C THR A 139 2.14 7.67 22.50
N ARG A 140 3.39 8.17 22.39
CA ARG A 140 3.71 9.36 21.58
C ARG A 140 3.40 9.17 20.10
N TRP A 141 3.31 7.91 19.65
CA TRP A 141 2.96 7.55 18.27
C TRP A 141 1.45 7.53 18.00
N LEU A 142 0.59 7.78 18.99
CA LEU A 142 -0.85 7.85 18.80
C LEU A 142 -1.26 9.01 17.86
N ILE A 143 -0.63 10.18 17.97
CA ILE A 143 -0.89 11.31 17.08
C ILE A 143 -0.43 11.00 15.64
N PRO A 144 0.81 10.52 15.40
CA PRO A 144 1.22 10.03 14.08
C PRO A 144 0.28 8.97 13.49
N LEU A 145 -0.22 8.03 14.29
CA LEU A 145 -1.19 7.03 13.85
C LEU A 145 -2.50 7.67 13.40
N PHE A 146 -3.05 8.61 14.18
CA PHE A 146 -4.24 9.36 13.80
C PHE A 146 -4.05 10.04 12.44
N LEU A 147 -2.96 10.81 12.29
CA LEU A 147 -2.66 11.56 11.07
C LEU A 147 -2.44 10.65 9.87
N ALA A 148 -1.67 9.56 10.04
CA ALA A 148 -1.44 8.58 8.98
C ALA A 148 -2.74 7.90 8.54
N SER A 149 -3.63 7.60 9.49
CA SER A 149 -4.93 6.98 9.22
C SER A 149 -5.84 7.95 8.46
N VAL A 150 -5.99 9.18 8.92
CA VAL A 150 -6.74 10.22 8.20
C VAL A 150 -6.17 10.39 6.79
N PHE A 151 -4.85 10.52 6.65
CA PHE A 151 -4.18 10.62 5.36
C PHE A 151 -4.54 9.45 4.44
N ALA A 152 -4.40 8.20 4.89
CA ALA A 152 -4.75 7.02 4.09
C ALA A 152 -6.21 7.04 3.63
N THR A 153 -7.15 7.35 4.52
CA THR A 153 -8.58 7.40 4.19
C THR A 153 -8.94 8.52 3.20
N PHE A 154 -8.11 9.55 3.08
CA PHE A 154 -8.29 10.67 2.15
C PHE A 154 -7.48 10.54 0.84
N ILE A 155 -6.68 9.47 0.67
CA ILE A 155 -6.02 9.18 -0.61
C ILE A 155 -6.96 8.49 -1.59
N LYS A 156 -7.68 7.47 -1.12
CA LYS A 156 -8.55 6.62 -1.94
C LYS A 156 -9.60 5.98 -1.03
N THR A 157 -10.78 5.65 -1.54
CA THR A 157 -11.84 5.00 -0.72
C THR A 157 -11.38 3.69 -0.07
N GLN A 158 -10.53 2.90 -0.75
CA GLN A 158 -9.92 1.69 -0.18
C GLN A 158 -9.04 1.99 1.04
N GLY A 159 -8.59 3.23 1.23
CA GLY A 159 -7.82 3.67 2.39
C GLY A 159 -8.48 3.42 3.74
N LEU A 160 -9.82 3.29 3.75
CA LEU A 160 -10.61 2.89 4.92
C LEU A 160 -10.28 1.50 5.47
N LEU A 161 -9.87 0.56 4.61
CA LEU A 161 -9.80 -0.85 4.96
C LEU A 161 -8.79 -1.15 6.06
N LEU A 162 -7.58 -0.61 5.97
CA LEU A 162 -6.53 -0.91 6.94
C LEU A 162 -6.85 -0.33 8.33
N PRO A 163 -7.19 0.96 8.50
CA PRO A 163 -7.61 1.48 9.81
C PRO A 163 -8.80 0.74 10.41
N LEU A 164 -9.81 0.38 9.62
CA LEU A 164 -10.97 -0.39 10.08
C LEU A 164 -10.57 -1.79 10.57
N LEU A 165 -9.74 -2.51 9.80
CA LEU A 165 -9.31 -3.86 10.19
C LEU A 165 -8.38 -3.84 11.40
N LEU A 166 -7.54 -2.81 11.55
CA LEU A 166 -6.77 -2.58 12.77
C LEU A 166 -7.69 -2.30 13.96
N LEU A 167 -8.72 -1.48 13.80
CA LEU A 167 -9.70 -1.17 14.84
C LEU A 167 -10.45 -2.43 15.30
N PHE A 168 -10.92 -3.25 14.37
CA PHE A 168 -11.53 -4.55 14.72
C PHE A 168 -10.53 -5.45 15.43
N GLY A 169 -9.28 -5.50 14.94
CA GLY A 169 -8.20 -6.26 15.56
C GLY A 169 -7.84 -5.82 16.97
N THR A 170 -7.98 -4.53 17.31
CA THR A 170 -7.76 -4.04 18.68
C THR A 170 -8.96 -4.26 19.60
N ILE A 171 -10.19 -4.30 19.06
CA ILE A 171 -11.42 -4.53 19.84
C ILE A 171 -11.62 -6.01 20.20
N LEU A 172 -11.34 -6.94 19.29
CA LEU A 172 -11.62 -8.38 19.51
C LEU A 172 -10.92 -8.96 20.76
N PRO A 173 -9.63 -8.68 21.03
CA PRO A 173 -8.94 -9.18 22.22
C PRO A 173 -9.48 -8.60 23.54
N LEU A 174 -10.10 -7.40 23.51
CA LEU A 174 -10.67 -6.77 24.72
C LEU A 174 -11.79 -7.62 25.35
N ARG A 175 -12.38 -8.56 24.59
CA ARG A 175 -13.41 -9.48 25.10
C ARG A 175 -12.85 -10.65 25.90
N LYS A 176 -11.55 -10.99 25.77
CA LYS A 176 -10.99 -12.24 26.33
C LYS A 176 -9.95 -12.04 27.43
N SER A 177 -9.34 -10.86 27.57
CA SER A 177 -8.37 -10.57 28.64
C SER A 177 -8.68 -9.24 29.31
N LYS A 178 -8.17 -9.04 30.54
CA LYS A 178 -8.14 -7.70 31.18
C LYS A 178 -7.66 -6.67 30.16
N LEU A 179 -8.44 -5.61 29.96
CA LEU A 179 -8.16 -4.56 28.99
C LEU A 179 -6.74 -4.01 29.21
N SER A 180 -5.87 -4.17 28.22
CA SER A 180 -4.66 -3.36 28.16
C SER A 180 -5.07 -1.93 27.79
N ILE A 181 -4.73 -0.95 28.63
CA ILE A 181 -4.99 0.48 28.40
C ILE A 181 -4.53 0.91 27.00
N VAL A 182 -3.42 0.33 26.52
CA VAL A 182 -2.86 0.58 25.18
C VAL A 182 -3.85 0.21 24.07
N ASN A 183 -4.52 -0.95 24.16
CA ASN A 183 -5.49 -1.38 23.14
C ASN A 183 -6.74 -0.48 23.10
N CYS A 184 -7.14 0.06 24.26
CA CYS A 184 -8.22 1.03 24.34
C CYS A 184 -7.84 2.34 23.63
N GLN A 185 -6.65 2.88 23.91
CA GLN A 185 -6.13 4.09 23.27
C GLN A 185 -5.99 3.93 21.75
N LEU A 186 -5.45 2.80 21.28
CA LEU A 186 -5.35 2.51 19.84
C LEU A 186 -6.73 2.46 19.18
N SER A 187 -7.70 1.80 19.82
CA SER A 187 -9.08 1.70 19.31
C SER A 187 -9.74 3.08 19.23
N ILE A 188 -9.59 3.91 20.26
CA ILE A 188 -10.12 5.29 20.27
C ILE A 188 -9.50 6.10 19.13
N VAL A 189 -8.17 6.09 18.99
CA VAL A 189 -7.47 6.85 17.94
C VAL A 189 -7.89 6.42 16.54
N LEU A 190 -7.98 5.11 16.29
CA LEU A 190 -8.44 4.58 15.00
C LEU A 190 -9.91 4.97 14.74
N ALA A 191 -10.79 4.85 15.74
CA ALA A 191 -12.18 5.27 15.60
C ALA A 191 -12.31 6.77 15.30
N LEU A 192 -11.58 7.62 16.02
CA LEU A 192 -11.57 9.06 15.79
C LEU A 192 -11.04 9.41 14.40
N SER A 193 -10.04 8.67 13.89
CA SER A 193 -9.49 8.91 12.54
C SER A 193 -10.48 8.63 11.41
N LEU A 194 -11.56 7.90 11.69
CA LEU A 194 -12.63 7.62 10.71
C LEU A 194 -13.69 8.72 10.65
N ILE A 195 -13.75 9.62 11.64
CA ILE A 195 -14.73 10.71 11.67
C ILE A 195 -14.57 11.65 10.46
N PRO A 196 -13.37 12.15 10.11
CA PRO A 196 -13.23 13.10 9.00
C PRO A 196 -13.71 12.52 7.66
N ILE A 197 -13.38 11.26 7.37
CA ILE A 197 -13.80 10.61 6.13
C ILE A 197 -15.30 10.25 6.16
N GLY A 198 -15.84 9.88 7.32
CA GLY A 198 -17.28 9.70 7.51
C GLY A 198 -18.06 10.98 7.21
N LEU A 199 -17.64 12.11 7.77
CA LEU A 199 -18.23 13.43 7.49
C LEU A 199 -18.11 13.80 6.00
N TYR A 200 -16.96 13.54 5.38
CA TYR A 200 -16.74 13.80 3.96
C TYR A 200 -17.68 12.98 3.07
N ILE A 201 -17.88 11.68 3.36
CA ILE A 201 -18.81 10.82 2.61
C ILE A 201 -20.25 11.31 2.77
N VAL A 202 -20.64 11.72 3.98
CA VAL A 202 -21.99 12.25 4.25
C VAL A 202 -22.26 13.55 3.47
N THR A 203 -21.27 14.43 3.35
CA THR A 203 -21.41 15.69 2.59
C THR A 203 -21.22 15.51 1.08
N ASN A 204 -20.73 14.36 0.62
CA ASN A 204 -20.50 14.03 -0.79
C ASN A 204 -21.19 12.70 -1.15
N PRO A 205 -22.54 12.66 -1.19
CA PRO A 205 -23.29 11.42 -1.38
C PRO A 205 -22.99 10.71 -2.70
N GLY A 206 -22.45 11.41 -3.71
CA GLY A 206 -21.98 10.83 -4.96
C GLY A 206 -20.91 9.74 -4.77
N ILE A 207 -20.11 9.81 -3.71
CA ILE A 207 -19.11 8.78 -3.37
C ILE A 207 -19.83 7.50 -2.94
N LEU A 208 -20.80 7.62 -2.02
CA LEU A 208 -21.59 6.48 -1.56
C LEU A 208 -22.40 5.87 -2.71
N ALA A 209 -23.04 6.71 -3.52
CA ALA A 209 -23.76 6.27 -4.72
C ALA A 209 -22.83 5.53 -5.68
N THR A 210 -21.60 6.00 -5.89
CA THR A 210 -20.64 5.31 -6.76
C THR A 210 -20.22 3.96 -6.19
N LEU A 211 -19.94 3.90 -4.88
CA LEU A 211 -19.59 2.66 -4.19
C LEU A 211 -20.72 1.63 -4.22
N LEU A 212 -21.98 2.05 -4.11
CA LEU A 212 -23.14 1.16 -4.11
C LEU A 212 -23.58 0.75 -5.53
N LEU A 213 -23.69 1.70 -6.45
CA LEU A 213 -24.23 1.47 -7.80
C LEU A 213 -23.21 0.83 -8.73
N TYR A 214 -21.96 1.31 -8.70
CA TYR A 214 -20.89 0.78 -9.57
C TYR A 214 -20.04 -0.26 -8.88
N GLY A 215 -20.17 -0.39 -7.55
CA GLY A 215 -19.43 -1.36 -6.75
C GLY A 215 -19.53 -2.78 -7.29
N GLY A 216 -20.72 -3.28 -7.61
CA GLY A 216 -20.87 -4.67 -8.08
C GLY A 216 -20.02 -5.00 -9.33
N ASN A 217 -19.98 -4.08 -10.29
CA ASN A 217 -19.20 -4.23 -11.52
C ASN A 217 -17.70 -3.92 -11.30
N MET A 218 -17.38 -2.92 -10.48
CA MET A 218 -15.99 -2.58 -10.12
C MET A 218 -15.33 -3.68 -9.29
N TYR A 219 -16.05 -4.24 -8.31
CA TYR A 219 -15.63 -5.32 -7.41
C TYR A 219 -15.73 -6.71 -8.03
N GLY A 220 -16.31 -6.85 -9.23
CA GLY A 220 -16.26 -8.11 -9.99
C GLY A 220 -17.11 -9.22 -9.40
N LEU A 221 -18.26 -8.84 -8.83
CA LEU A 221 -19.23 -9.82 -8.37
C LEU A 221 -19.85 -10.58 -9.55
N SER A 222 -19.88 -9.98 -10.74
CA SER A 222 -20.18 -10.65 -12.00
C SER A 222 -18.91 -11.25 -12.64
N ASN A 223 -18.99 -12.47 -13.17
CA ASN A 223 -17.90 -13.19 -13.86
C ASN A 223 -16.61 -13.33 -13.02
N PHE A 224 -16.77 -13.59 -11.72
CA PHE A 224 -15.66 -13.70 -10.77
C PHE A 224 -14.55 -14.65 -11.25
N ILE A 225 -14.91 -15.85 -11.75
CA ILE A 225 -13.95 -16.85 -12.21
C ILE A 225 -13.15 -16.36 -13.41
N ASP A 226 -13.81 -15.84 -14.46
CA ASP A 226 -13.14 -15.30 -15.64
C ASP A 226 -12.20 -14.15 -15.29
N ARG A 227 -12.61 -13.31 -14.32
CA ARG A 227 -11.78 -12.24 -13.78
C ARG A 227 -10.55 -12.77 -13.07
N ILE A 228 -10.68 -13.77 -12.20
CA ILE A 228 -9.54 -14.41 -11.54
C ILE A 228 -8.57 -14.98 -12.59
N VAL A 229 -9.08 -15.69 -13.60
CA VAL A 229 -8.25 -16.26 -14.68
C VAL A 229 -7.53 -15.16 -15.46
N THR A 230 -8.23 -14.07 -15.79
CA THR A 230 -7.64 -12.92 -16.51
C THR A 230 -6.55 -12.25 -15.67
N LEU A 231 -6.79 -12.03 -14.39
CA LEU A 231 -5.81 -11.43 -13.47
C LEU A 231 -4.60 -12.34 -13.29
N ILE A 232 -4.80 -13.64 -13.06
CA ILE A 232 -3.71 -14.61 -12.95
C ILE A 232 -2.89 -14.62 -14.25
N SER A 233 -3.53 -14.65 -15.42
CA SER A 233 -2.83 -14.63 -16.71
C SER A 233 -2.00 -13.36 -16.90
N LEU A 234 -2.57 -12.21 -16.54
CA LEU A 234 -1.86 -10.94 -16.58
C LEU A 234 -0.67 -10.92 -15.62
N TRP A 235 -0.88 -11.37 -14.39
CA TRP A 235 0.13 -11.35 -13.35
C TRP A 235 1.21 -12.38 -13.61
N TRP A 236 0.89 -13.51 -14.23
CA TRP A 236 1.88 -14.46 -14.68
C TRP A 236 2.83 -13.85 -15.70
N GLY A 237 2.34 -12.95 -16.56
CA GLY A 237 3.20 -12.17 -17.45
C GLY A 237 4.08 -11.15 -16.72
N LEU A 238 3.59 -10.56 -15.62
CA LEU A 238 4.29 -9.46 -14.91
C LEU A 238 5.17 -9.94 -13.74
N LEU A 239 4.81 -11.03 -13.08
CA LEU A 239 5.28 -11.46 -11.76
C LEU A 239 5.43 -13.01 -11.63
N PRO A 240 5.86 -13.78 -12.66
CA PRO A 240 5.81 -15.25 -12.60
C PRO A 240 6.63 -15.80 -11.42
N VAL A 241 7.86 -15.29 -11.26
CA VAL A 241 8.75 -15.67 -10.16
C VAL A 241 8.12 -15.28 -8.82
N LEU A 242 7.58 -14.07 -8.70
CA LEU A 242 7.03 -13.58 -7.43
C LEU A 242 5.73 -14.28 -7.03
N LEU A 243 4.94 -14.77 -7.98
CA LEU A 243 3.78 -15.62 -7.68
C LEU A 243 4.21 -16.98 -7.12
N ILE A 244 5.25 -17.59 -7.70
CA ILE A 244 5.82 -18.84 -7.17
C ILE A 244 6.37 -18.62 -5.76
N PHE A 245 7.19 -17.59 -5.57
CA PHE A 245 7.73 -17.25 -4.26
C PHE A 245 6.62 -16.92 -3.26
N GLY A 246 5.61 -16.14 -3.66
CA GLY A 246 4.46 -15.81 -2.83
C GLY A 246 3.72 -17.06 -2.36
N PHE A 247 3.43 -17.99 -3.28
CA PHE A 247 2.78 -19.26 -2.95
C PHE A 247 3.62 -20.10 -1.98
N VAL A 248 4.93 -20.27 -2.24
CA VAL A 248 5.80 -21.05 -1.35
C VAL A 248 5.96 -20.36 0.02
N SER A 249 6.04 -19.03 0.03
CA SER A 249 6.21 -18.24 1.26
C SER A 249 5.00 -18.30 2.20
N ILE A 250 3.85 -18.78 1.75
CA ILE A 250 2.69 -19.02 2.62
C ILE A 250 3.01 -19.98 3.77
N THR A 251 3.98 -20.89 3.57
CA THR A 251 4.47 -21.80 4.62
C THR A 251 5.13 -21.05 5.77
N HIS A 252 5.70 -19.89 5.47
CA HIS A 252 6.34 -18.97 6.42
C HIS A 252 5.38 -17.90 6.91
N ALA A 253 4.11 -17.97 6.50
CA ALA A 253 3.16 -16.94 6.81
C ALA A 253 3.06 -16.72 8.32
N ARG A 254 2.95 -17.81 9.08
CA ARG A 254 2.74 -17.81 10.53
C ARG A 254 3.82 -17.06 11.33
N GLU A 255 5.00 -16.81 10.76
CA GLU A 255 6.09 -16.06 11.41
C GLU A 255 5.94 -14.54 11.30
N VAL A 256 5.13 -14.06 10.37
CA VAL A 256 4.84 -12.63 10.24
C VAL A 256 3.85 -12.23 11.34
N PRO A 257 4.14 -11.21 12.17
CA PRO A 257 3.29 -10.87 13.30
C PRO A 257 1.99 -10.23 12.86
N TRP A 258 0.95 -10.35 13.69
CA TRP A 258 -0.17 -9.41 13.64
C TRP A 258 0.32 -8.00 14.01
N PRO A 259 -0.11 -6.93 13.31
CA PRO A 259 -1.08 -6.86 12.22
C PRO A 259 -0.49 -6.87 10.80
N VAL A 260 0.78 -7.22 10.60
CA VAL A 260 1.41 -7.21 9.26
C VAL A 260 0.66 -8.15 8.29
N TRP A 261 0.12 -9.27 8.78
CA TRP A 261 -0.78 -10.14 8.01
C TRP A 261 -2.02 -9.44 7.45
N ILE A 262 -2.58 -8.50 8.19
CA ILE A 262 -3.76 -7.76 7.73
C ILE A 262 -3.38 -6.97 6.48
N LEU A 263 -2.22 -6.31 6.48
CA LEU A 263 -1.74 -5.56 5.31
C LEU A 263 -1.51 -6.47 4.10
N ILE A 264 -0.83 -7.61 4.29
CA ILE A 264 -0.60 -8.60 3.21
C ILE A 264 -1.94 -9.13 2.68
N GLY A 265 -2.87 -9.46 3.57
CA GLY A 265 -4.20 -9.94 3.22
C GLY A 265 -5.01 -8.93 2.42
N ILE A 266 -5.06 -7.66 2.87
CA ILE A 266 -5.72 -6.57 2.14
C ILE A 266 -5.10 -6.38 0.75
N GLY A 267 -3.77 -6.30 0.67
CA GLY A 267 -3.07 -6.10 -0.60
C GLY A 267 -3.33 -7.23 -1.59
N THR A 268 -3.35 -8.47 -1.09
CA THR A 268 -3.65 -9.67 -1.89
C THR A 268 -5.10 -9.68 -2.36
N PHE A 269 -6.05 -9.45 -1.45
CA PHE A 269 -7.48 -9.45 -1.75
C PHE A 269 -7.83 -8.34 -2.74
N ILE A 270 -7.32 -7.13 -2.54
CA ILE A 270 -7.55 -6.03 -3.49
C ILE A 270 -6.93 -6.32 -4.84
N GLY A 271 -5.69 -6.83 -4.87
CA GLY A 271 -5.08 -7.23 -6.13
C GLY A 271 -5.95 -8.26 -6.86
N LEU A 272 -6.40 -9.30 -6.17
CA LEU A 272 -7.10 -10.42 -6.80
C LEU A 272 -8.55 -10.13 -7.19
N LEU A 273 -9.22 -9.21 -6.50
CA LEU A 273 -10.67 -9.05 -6.67
C LEU A 273 -11.08 -7.80 -7.46
N LEU A 274 -10.25 -6.76 -7.44
CA LEU A 274 -10.53 -5.57 -8.22
C LEU A 274 -10.13 -5.80 -9.68
N GLY A 275 -10.98 -5.36 -10.61
CA GLY A 275 -11.06 -5.93 -11.96
C GLY A 275 -9.81 -5.85 -12.84
N PRO A 276 -9.77 -6.60 -13.95
CA PRO A 276 -8.58 -6.72 -14.80
C PRO A 276 -8.18 -5.39 -15.46
N ALA A 277 -9.11 -4.45 -15.60
CA ALA A 277 -8.81 -3.07 -16.03
C ALA A 277 -8.00 -2.27 -15.00
N HIS A 278 -7.88 -2.75 -13.75
CA HIS A 278 -7.24 -2.06 -12.63
C HIS A 278 -5.95 -2.78 -12.21
N GLN A 279 -5.13 -3.14 -13.20
CA GLN A 279 -3.88 -3.90 -13.01
C GLN A 279 -2.94 -3.24 -11.99
N TYR A 280 -3.03 -1.92 -11.82
CA TYR A 280 -2.27 -1.13 -10.85
C TYR A 280 -2.46 -1.58 -9.39
N TYR A 281 -3.52 -2.33 -9.07
CA TYR A 281 -3.70 -2.91 -7.73
C TYR A 281 -2.67 -4.00 -7.39
N THR A 282 -2.00 -4.58 -8.39
CA THR A 282 -0.85 -5.47 -8.16
C THR A 282 0.33 -4.80 -7.46
N THR A 283 0.35 -3.46 -7.39
CA THR A 283 1.30 -2.71 -6.57
C THR A 283 1.35 -3.21 -5.13
N TYR A 284 0.18 -3.56 -4.56
CA TYR A 284 0.10 -4.00 -3.16
C TYR A 284 0.68 -5.38 -2.92
N LEU A 285 0.94 -6.16 -3.98
CA LEU A 285 1.63 -7.44 -3.85
C LEU A 285 3.08 -7.26 -3.38
N VAL A 286 3.63 -6.03 -3.41
CA VAL A 286 4.93 -5.70 -2.81
C VAL A 286 5.01 -6.10 -1.32
N PHE A 287 3.88 -6.19 -0.62
CA PHE A 287 3.86 -6.60 0.80
C PHE A 287 4.31 -8.06 0.99
N TRP A 288 4.24 -8.90 -0.05
CA TRP A 288 4.78 -10.27 -0.05
C TRP A 288 6.31 -10.33 0.03
N THR A 289 7.01 -9.20 -0.13
CA THR A 289 8.46 -9.15 0.08
C THR A 289 8.88 -9.52 1.51
N ILE A 290 7.99 -9.34 2.49
CA ILE A 290 8.20 -9.75 3.89
C ILE A 290 8.28 -11.28 4.02
N PRO A 291 7.22 -12.06 3.70
CA PRO A 291 7.31 -13.53 3.78
C PRO A 291 8.31 -14.13 2.78
N ASN A 292 8.54 -13.51 1.62
CA ASN A 292 9.57 -13.95 0.69
C ASN A 292 10.99 -13.83 1.29
N ALA A 293 11.28 -12.75 2.02
CA ALA A 293 12.56 -12.62 2.71
C ALA A 293 12.72 -13.68 3.81
N LEU A 294 11.65 -13.99 4.55
CA LEU A 294 11.68 -15.05 5.56
C LEU A 294 11.98 -16.42 4.93
N LEU A 295 11.37 -16.73 3.79
CA LEU A 295 11.64 -17.96 3.03
C LEU A 295 13.11 -18.05 2.60
N ILE A 296 13.71 -16.97 2.11
CA ILE A 296 15.11 -16.95 1.63
C ILE A 296 16.13 -17.10 2.77
N LEU A 297 15.76 -16.72 3.99
CA LEU A 297 16.65 -16.77 5.16
C LEU A 297 16.76 -18.16 5.79
N LYS A 298 15.94 -19.11 5.36
CA LYS A 298 15.96 -20.50 5.86
C LYS A 298 16.60 -21.44 4.84
#